data_AF-A0A9X4H744-F1
#
_entry.id   AF-A0A9X4H744-F1
#
_cell.length_a   1.000
_cell.length_b   1.000
_cell.length_c   1.000
_cell.angle_alpha   90.00
_cell.angle_beta   90.00
_cell.angle_gamma   90.00
#
_symmetry.space_group_name_H-M   'P 1'
#
loop_
_entity.id
_entity.type
_entity.pdbx_description
1 polymer ?
#
loop_
_entity_poly.entity_id
_entity_poly.type
_entity_poly.pdbx_seq_one_letter_code
_entity_poly.pdbx_strand_id
1 'polypeptide(L)'
;MRDVYRVIDANLNRLREGLRVLEEIARFILEDAEMTAKIKDTRHRVTAVIGELPGGMLELIQARDAAGDVGAISWTPGENTRGDLISLTAANFKRAQEAARVLEEFCKLIATQAAREFKKIRFEIYEIELDMLKKMS
;
A
#
# COMPACT_ATOMS: atom_id res chain seq x y z
N MET A 1 20.66 9.93 -1.14
CA MET A 1 20.01 8.64 -0.79
C MET A 1 18.92 8.80 0.26
N ARG A 2 19.10 9.61 1.32
CA ARG A 2 18.06 9.87 2.33
C ARG A 2 16.68 10.20 1.74
N ASP A 3 16.61 11.04 0.71
CA ASP A 3 15.33 11.40 0.07
C ASP A 3 14.65 10.23 -0.65
N VAL A 4 15.43 9.28 -1.19
CA VAL A 4 14.88 8.04 -1.78
C VAL A 4 14.24 7.19 -0.70
N TYR A 5 14.92 6.99 0.44
CA TYR A 5 14.36 6.25 1.57
C TYR A 5 13.15 6.94 2.20
N ARG A 6 13.10 8.29 2.21
CA ARG A 6 11.91 9.05 2.63
C ARG A 6 10.68 8.73 1.78
N VAL A 7 10.85 8.71 0.45
CA VAL A 7 9.76 8.38 -0.46
C VAL A 7 9.31 6.93 -0.27
N ILE A 8 10.26 6.00 -0.10
CA ILE A 8 9.95 4.59 0.16
C ILE A 8 9.19 4.43 1.47
N ASP A 9 9.62 5.07 2.57
CA ASP A 9 8.96 4.99 3.88
C ASP A 9 7.52 5.52 3.81
N ALA A 10 7.32 6.69 3.21
CA ALA A 10 6.00 7.30 3.07
C ALA A 10 5.03 6.42 2.26
N ASN A 11 5.48 5.87 1.12
CA ASN A 11 4.63 5.04 0.26
C ASN A 11 4.42 3.64 0.81
N LEU A 12 5.39 3.10 1.55
CA LEU A 12 5.17 1.89 2.32
C LEU A 12 4.02 2.07 3.32
N ASN A 13 4.03 3.17 4.08
CA ASN A 13 2.99 3.40 5.06
C ASN A 13 1.60 3.47 4.39
N ARG A 14 1.48 4.23 3.30
CA ARG A 14 0.25 4.36 2.50
C ARG A 14 -0.24 3.01 1.96
N LEU A 15 0.67 2.17 1.45
CA LEU A 15 0.34 0.83 0.97
C LEU A 15 -0.21 -0.05 2.09
N ARG A 16 0.46 -0.07 3.26
CA ARG A 16 0.05 -0.88 4.41
C ARG A 16 -1.28 -0.43 5.00
N GLU A 17 -1.52 0.87 5.08
CA GLU A 17 -2.79 1.44 5.55
C GLU A 17 -3.94 1.10 4.59
N GLY A 18 -3.74 1.30 3.29
CA GLY A 18 -4.75 0.95 2.28
C GLY A 18 -5.13 -0.53 2.32
N LEU A 19 -4.13 -1.43 2.35
CA LEU A 19 -4.37 -2.87 2.49
C LEU A 19 -5.01 -3.23 3.83
N ARG A 20 -4.70 -2.52 4.92
CA ARG A 20 -5.29 -2.78 6.22
C ARG A 20 -6.79 -2.49 6.21
N VAL A 21 -7.21 -1.38 5.59
CA VAL A 21 -8.65 -1.06 5.45
C VAL A 21 -9.36 -2.15 4.64
N LEU A 22 -8.78 -2.56 3.51
CA LEU A 22 -9.34 -3.61 2.65
C LEU A 22 -9.47 -4.96 3.37
N GLU A 23 -8.47 -5.34 4.19
CA GLU A 23 -8.51 -6.56 5.00
C GLU A 23 -9.66 -6.53 6.01
N GLU A 24 -9.92 -5.39 6.65
CA GLU A 24 -11.03 -5.28 7.62
C GLU A 24 -12.39 -5.32 6.94
N ILE A 25 -12.52 -4.75 5.74
CA ILE A 25 -13.74 -4.89 4.93
C ILE A 25 -13.95 -6.36 4.57
N ALA A 26 -12.91 -7.05 4.11
CA ALA A 26 -12.99 -8.47 3.80
C ALA A 26 -13.36 -9.32 5.03
N ARG A 27 -12.77 -9.01 6.20
CA ARG A 27 -12.96 -9.78 7.44
C ARG A 27 -14.31 -9.57 8.10
N PHE A 28 -14.74 -8.31 8.23
CA PHE A 28 -15.87 -7.96 9.09
C PHE A 28 -17.13 -7.58 8.32
N ILE A 29 -17.01 -7.26 7.02
CA ILE A 29 -18.19 -6.90 6.22
C ILE A 29 -18.52 -8.00 5.22
N LEU A 30 -17.52 -8.51 4.50
CA LEU A 30 -17.73 -9.63 3.59
C LEU A 30 -17.69 -10.99 4.30
N GLU A 31 -17.13 -11.04 5.51
CA GLU A 31 -16.88 -12.26 6.28
C GLU A 31 -16.17 -13.36 5.44
N ASP A 32 -15.31 -12.93 4.52
CA ASP A 32 -14.65 -13.80 3.55
C ASP A 32 -13.24 -14.15 4.03
N ALA A 33 -13.10 -15.37 4.54
CA ALA A 33 -11.84 -15.89 5.07
C ALA A 33 -10.74 -16.00 4.00
N GLU A 34 -11.09 -16.35 2.76
CA GLU A 34 -10.12 -16.50 1.68
C GLU A 34 -9.59 -15.14 1.25
N MET A 35 -10.47 -14.16 1.06
CA MET A 35 -10.10 -12.79 0.73
C MET A 35 -9.27 -12.14 1.84
N THR A 36 -9.67 -12.37 3.09
CA THR A 36 -8.91 -11.91 4.26
C THR A 36 -7.50 -12.48 4.27
N ALA A 37 -7.35 -13.77 4.00
CA ALA A 37 -6.04 -14.43 3.95
C ALA A 37 -5.18 -13.87 2.81
N LYS A 38 -5.73 -13.73 1.60
CA LYS A 38 -5.03 -13.14 0.45
C LYS A 38 -4.48 -11.75 0.77
N ILE A 39 -5.32 -10.83 1.27
CA ILE A 39 -4.88 -9.46 1.59
C ILE A 39 -3.84 -9.47 2.71
N LYS A 40 -4.01 -10.32 3.74
CA LYS A 40 -3.04 -10.47 4.83
C LYS A 40 -1.68 -10.96 4.32
N ASP A 41 -1.67 -11.92 3.41
CA ASP A 41 -0.44 -12.45 2.81
C ASP A 41 0.25 -11.40 1.94
N THR A 42 -0.51 -10.61 1.15
CA THR A 42 0.04 -9.46 0.42
C THR A 42 0.70 -8.46 1.39
N ARG A 43 0.05 -8.14 2.53
CA ARG A 43 0.62 -7.25 3.57
C ARG A 43 1.91 -7.80 4.19
N HIS A 44 1.98 -9.10 4.44
CA HIS A 44 3.19 -9.75 4.94
C HIS A 44 4.33 -9.68 3.91
N ARG A 45 4.04 -9.94 2.63
CA ARG A 45 5.02 -9.83 1.55
C ARG A 45 5.57 -8.42 1.40
N VAL A 46 4.71 -7.39 1.49
CA VAL A 46 5.16 -5.99 1.52
C VAL A 46 6.19 -5.76 2.61
N THR A 47 5.95 -6.30 3.82
CA THR A 47 6.87 -6.16 4.96
C THR A 47 8.18 -6.94 4.75
N ALA A 48 8.11 -8.12 4.14
CA ALA A 48 9.29 -8.94 3.84
C ALA A 48 10.24 -8.27 2.84
N VAL A 49 9.70 -7.70 1.75
CA VAL A 49 10.48 -7.00 0.71
C VAL A 49 11.32 -5.85 1.29
N ILE A 50 10.86 -5.24 2.38
CA ILE A 50 11.59 -4.15 3.06
C ILE A 50 12.76 -4.65 3.86
N GLY A 51 12.64 -5.82 4.47
CA GLY A 51 13.77 -6.46 5.16
C GLY A 51 14.96 -6.69 4.23
N GLU A 52 14.70 -6.77 2.92
CA GLU A 52 15.71 -6.99 1.87
C GLU A 52 16.30 -5.69 1.30
N LEU A 53 15.78 -4.51 1.68
CA LEU A 53 16.36 -3.24 1.24
C LEU A 53 17.72 -3.00 1.89
N PRO A 54 18.67 -2.32 1.22
CA PRO A 54 19.93 -1.93 1.84
C PRO A 54 19.68 -1.06 3.09
N GLY A 55 20.29 -1.42 4.22
CA GLY A 55 20.03 -0.76 5.52
C GLY A 55 18.69 -1.13 6.19
N GLY A 56 17.83 -1.85 5.48
CA GLY A 56 16.57 -2.40 5.97
C GLY A 56 15.63 -1.37 6.60
N MET A 57 14.91 -1.79 7.64
CA MET A 57 13.95 -0.95 8.37
C MET A 57 14.62 0.25 9.05
N LEU A 58 15.88 0.12 9.47
CA LEU A 58 16.57 1.18 10.22
C LEU A 58 16.79 2.42 9.35
N GLU A 59 17.19 2.23 8.09
CA GLU A 59 17.40 3.33 7.14
C GLU A 59 16.09 4.08 6.85
N LEU A 60 14.97 3.36 6.74
CA LEU A 60 13.64 3.98 6.57
C LEU A 60 13.25 4.82 7.79
N ILE A 61 13.47 4.30 9.01
CA ILE A 61 13.16 5.02 10.24
C ILE A 61 14.01 6.29 10.36
N GLN A 62 15.30 6.23 10.01
CA GLN A 62 16.19 7.39 10.05
C GLN A 62 15.86 8.42 8.96
N ALA A 63 15.37 7.95 7.82
CA ALA A 63 14.92 8.81 6.73
C ALA A 63 13.59 9.50 7.07
N ARG A 64 12.70 8.84 7.82
CA ARG A 64 11.34 9.32 8.15
C ARG A 64 11.33 10.77 8.65
N ASP A 65 10.49 11.56 8.02
CA ASP A 65 10.27 12.95 8.38
C ASP A 65 8.82 13.33 8.10
N ALA A 66 7.95 12.97 9.05
CA ALA A 66 6.52 13.28 8.99
C ALA A 66 6.24 14.77 9.23
N ALA A 67 7.08 15.45 10.03
CA ALA A 67 6.93 16.87 10.34
C ALA A 67 7.26 17.76 9.13
N GLY A 68 8.21 17.34 8.29
CA GLY A 68 8.56 18.00 7.04
C GLY A 68 7.78 17.50 5.81
N ASP A 69 6.75 16.66 5.97
CA ASP A 69 5.92 16.24 4.84
C ASP A 69 5.01 17.39 4.39
N VAL A 70 5.38 18.02 3.27
CA VAL A 70 4.61 19.10 2.62
C VAL A 70 3.19 18.63 2.24
N GLY A 71 3.01 17.33 2.01
CA GLY A 71 1.71 16.72 1.71
C GLY A 71 0.83 16.53 2.94
N ALA A 72 1.35 16.62 4.17
CA ALA A 72 0.59 16.33 5.40
C ALA A 72 -0.60 17.28 5.63
N ILE A 73 -0.55 18.49 5.06
CA ILE A 73 -1.60 19.51 5.14
C ILE A 73 -2.41 19.58 3.83
N SER A 74 -2.03 18.79 2.83
CA SER A 74 -2.73 18.77 1.54
C SER A 74 -4.06 18.04 1.71
N TRP A 75 -5.15 18.81 1.64
CA TRP A 75 -6.51 18.29 1.66
C TRP A 75 -7.15 18.51 0.30
N THR A 76 -7.85 17.51 -0.20
CA THR A 76 -8.72 17.69 -1.36
C THR A 76 -10.19 17.55 -0.95
N PRO A 77 -11.10 18.40 -1.47
CA PRO A 77 -12.52 18.36 -1.12
C PRO A 77 -13.21 17.00 -1.23
N GLY A 78 -12.73 16.12 -2.11
CA GLY A 78 -13.23 14.77 -2.27
C GLY A 78 -12.81 13.76 -1.20
N GLU A 79 -11.95 14.14 -0.23
CA GLU A 79 -11.54 13.23 0.86
C GLU A 79 -12.55 13.17 2.01
N ASN A 80 -13.43 14.16 2.16
CA ASN A 80 -14.34 14.27 3.31
C ASN A 80 -15.58 13.39 3.24
N THR A 81 -15.94 12.86 2.07
CA THR A 81 -17.14 12.03 1.92
C THR A 81 -16.84 10.80 1.09
N ARG A 82 -17.15 9.63 1.64
CA ARG A 82 -17.28 8.38 0.88
C ARG A 82 -18.78 8.10 0.80
N GLY A 83 -19.29 7.92 -0.42
CA GLY A 83 -20.72 7.76 -0.65
C GLY A 83 -21.25 6.43 -0.14
N ASP A 84 -20.44 5.37 -0.22
CA ASP A 84 -20.81 4.00 0.12
C ASP A 84 -19.57 3.12 0.38
N LEU A 85 -19.80 1.85 0.73
CA LEU A 85 -18.73 0.88 0.98
C LEU A 85 -17.92 0.55 -0.28
N ILE A 86 -18.56 0.55 -1.46
CA ILE A 86 -17.91 0.24 -2.75
C ILE A 86 -16.88 1.32 -3.09
N SER A 87 -17.25 2.59 -2.97
CA SER A 87 -16.38 3.75 -3.18
C SER A 87 -15.26 3.84 -2.14
N LEU A 88 -15.53 3.49 -0.87
CA LEU A 88 -14.48 3.33 0.14
C LEU A 88 -13.48 2.24 -0.26
N THR A 89 -13.97 1.09 -0.71
CA THR A 89 -13.16 -0.06 -1.12
C THR A 89 -12.29 0.29 -2.33
N ALA A 90 -12.90 0.79 -3.41
CA ALA A 90 -12.22 1.20 -4.62
C ALA A 90 -11.14 2.27 -4.35
N ALA A 91 -11.44 3.27 -3.50
CA ALA A 91 -10.47 4.30 -3.16
C ALA A 91 -9.24 3.74 -2.42
N ASN A 92 -9.41 2.78 -1.51
CA ASN A 92 -8.29 2.15 -0.82
C ASN A 92 -7.47 1.25 -1.75
N PHE A 93 -8.11 0.58 -2.72
CA PHE A 93 -7.38 -0.11 -3.79
C PHE A 93 -6.54 0.84 -4.63
N LYS A 94 -7.09 1.98 -5.08
CA LYS A 94 -6.32 2.95 -5.87
C LYS A 94 -5.13 3.51 -5.09
N ARG A 95 -5.33 3.88 -3.83
CA ARG A 95 -4.23 4.32 -2.94
C ARG A 95 -3.14 3.26 -2.80
N ALA A 96 -3.51 1.99 -2.59
CA ALA A 96 -2.56 0.89 -2.50
C ALA A 96 -1.81 0.67 -3.83
N GLN A 97 -2.50 0.73 -4.96
CA GLN A 97 -1.92 0.55 -6.29
C GLN A 97 -0.92 1.67 -6.63
N GLU A 98 -1.26 2.92 -6.34
CA GLU A 98 -0.39 4.09 -6.51
C GLU A 98 0.85 3.97 -5.62
N ALA A 99 0.67 3.63 -4.34
CA ALA A 99 1.78 3.44 -3.42
C ALA A 99 2.72 2.31 -3.87
N ALA A 100 2.17 1.17 -4.29
CA ALA A 100 2.96 0.07 -4.85
C ALA A 100 3.70 0.47 -6.13
N ARG A 101 3.11 1.32 -6.97
CA ARG A 101 3.75 1.86 -8.19
C ARG A 101 4.94 2.75 -7.84
N VAL A 102 4.81 3.61 -6.84
CA VAL A 102 5.92 4.46 -6.38
C VAL A 102 7.04 3.59 -5.81
N LEU A 103 6.72 2.59 -4.99
CA LEU A 103 7.70 1.64 -4.44
C LEU A 103 8.41 0.86 -5.54
N GLU A 104 7.69 0.39 -6.56
CA GLU A 104 8.26 -0.27 -7.74
C GLU A 104 9.32 0.61 -8.42
N GLU A 105 9.01 1.89 -8.70
CA GLU A 105 9.91 2.78 -9.41
C GLU A 105 11.11 3.23 -8.55
N PHE A 106 10.87 3.62 -7.29
CA PHE A 106 11.94 4.10 -6.41
C PHE A 106 12.91 2.98 -6.00
N CYS A 107 12.41 1.74 -5.83
CA CYS A 107 13.29 0.61 -5.55
C CYS A 107 14.25 0.31 -6.71
N LYS A 108 13.97 0.69 -7.97
CA LYS A 108 14.92 0.48 -9.08
C LYS A 108 16.24 1.21 -8.88
N LEU A 109 16.24 2.27 -8.07
CA LEU A 109 17.45 3.05 -7.77
C LEU A 109 18.37 2.34 -6.78
N ILE A 110 17.85 1.46 -5.92
CA ILE A 110 18.58 0.93 -4.76
C ILE A 110 18.54 -0.60 -4.61
N ALA A 111 17.51 -1.25 -5.15
CA ALA A 111 17.23 -2.68 -5.02
C ALA A 111 16.32 -3.17 -6.16
N THR A 112 16.92 -3.61 -7.27
CA THR A 112 16.18 -4.09 -8.45
C THR A 112 15.31 -5.30 -8.17
N GLN A 113 15.69 -6.15 -7.21
CA GLN A 113 14.87 -7.28 -6.77
C GLN A 113 13.60 -6.81 -6.05
N ALA A 114 13.73 -5.87 -5.11
CA ALA A 114 12.57 -5.28 -4.43
C ALA A 114 11.62 -4.59 -5.41
N ALA A 115 12.16 -3.90 -6.44
CA ALA A 115 11.34 -3.31 -7.50
C ALA A 115 10.49 -4.36 -8.25
N ARG A 116 11.07 -5.52 -8.55
CA ARG A 116 10.34 -6.64 -9.19
C ARG A 116 9.24 -7.20 -8.29
N GLU A 117 9.49 -7.31 -6.99
CA GLU A 117 8.48 -7.77 -6.04
C GLU A 117 7.35 -6.76 -5.88
N PHE A 118 7.63 -5.46 -5.80
CA PHE A 118 6.58 -4.43 -5.78
C PHE A 118 5.75 -4.39 -7.07
N LYS A 119 6.36 -4.70 -8.22
CA LYS A 119 5.60 -4.91 -9.45
C LYS A 119 4.61 -6.06 -9.29
N LYS A 120 5.05 -7.23 -8.81
CA LYS A 120 4.17 -8.39 -8.58
C LYS A 120 3.04 -8.06 -7.61
N ILE A 121 3.36 -7.44 -6.48
CA ILE A 121 2.39 -6.99 -5.47
C ILE A 121 1.35 -6.06 -6.10
N ARG A 122 1.78 -5.10 -6.94
CA ARG A 122 0.83 -4.19 -7.61
C ARG A 122 -0.15 -4.93 -8.51
N PHE A 123 0.30 -5.94 -9.26
CA PHE A 123 -0.58 -6.76 -10.10
C PHE A 123 -1.55 -7.61 -9.28
N GLU A 124 -1.07 -8.23 -8.21
CA GLU A 124 -1.91 -8.96 -7.26
C GLU A 124 -3.01 -8.06 -6.66
N ILE A 125 -2.68 -6.81 -6.32
CA ILE A 125 -3.69 -5.85 -5.83
C ILE A 125 -4.77 -5.55 -6.88
N TYR A 126 -4.45 -5.55 -8.19
CA TYR A 126 -5.48 -5.41 -9.23
C TYR A 126 -6.41 -6.63 -9.30
N GLU A 127 -5.87 -7.84 -9.12
CA GLU A 127 -6.66 -9.07 -9.11
C GLU A 127 -7.58 -9.12 -7.89
N ILE A 128 -7.04 -8.79 -6.71
CA ILE A 128 -7.83 -8.69 -5.47
C ILE A 128 -8.93 -7.62 -5.61
N GLU A 129 -8.64 -6.47 -6.22
CA GLU A 129 -9.65 -5.41 -6.48
C GLU A 129 -10.83 -5.97 -7.28
N LEU A 130 -10.53 -6.67 -8.39
CA LEU A 130 -11.55 -7.22 -9.27
C LEU A 130 -12.42 -8.25 -8.54
N ASP A 131 -11.81 -9.18 -7.81
CA ASP A 131 -12.51 -10.25 -7.11
C ASP A 131 -13.36 -9.70 -5.95
N MET A 132 -12.82 -8.73 -5.20
CA MET A 132 -13.52 -8.13 -4.07
C MET A 132 -14.70 -7.29 -4.53
N LEU A 133 -14.56 -6.47 -5.58
CA LEU A 133 -15.67 -5.67 -6.10
C LEU A 133 -16.79 -6.52 -6.70
N LYS A 134 -16.48 -7.66 -7.33
CA LYS A 134 -17.51 -8.62 -7.80
C LYS A 134 -18.31 -9.26 -6.67
N LYS A 135 -17.72 -9.42 -5.48
CA LYS A 135 -18.40 -9.93 -4.29
C LYS A 135 -19.29 -8.88 -3.63
N MET A 136 -19.08 -7.60 -3.96
CA MET A 136 -19.83 -6.46 -3.41
C MET A 136 -20.98 -6.01 -4.31
N SER A 137 -21.03 -6.47 -5.55
CA SER A 137 -22.12 -6.26 -6.52
C SER A 137 -23.18 -7.34 -6.41
#